data_AF-A0A961TL94-F1
#
_entry.id   AF-A0A961TL94-F1
#
_cell.length_a   1.000
_cell.length_b   1.000
_cell.length_c   1.000
_cell.angle_alpha   90.00
_cell.angle_beta   90.00
_cell.angle_gamma   90.00
#
_symmetry.space_group_name_H-M   'P 1'
#
loop_
_entity.id
_entity.type
_entity.pdbx_description
1 polymer ?
#
loop_
_entity_poly.entity_id
_entity_poly.type
_entity_poly.pdbx_seq_one_letter_code
_entity_poly.pdbx_strand_id
1 'polypeptide(L)'
;MIGKRELLDIAAALRLNPHVVEKDYALGWALAGIFAHEELADSWVFKGGTCLKKCYFETYRFSEDLDFTLQDGSHLDADFLQRVFAEIAEWIYEQSGLEFPADSQDFGIFTNPRGNPSCQGKLSYRGPVSPSSGGLPRIKLDLTADERLVLAPVRTPIFHPYSDAPDGGIEVLSYAYEEAFGEKVRALAERTRPRDLYDVINLFRNEEAQPAPAVLLDILRQKCEFKGIAVPQAGDLDSHRTDLEGSWSNMLAHQLPELPPVASFWDALPEFFAWLAGTAAPTMPAAYRMAEGESVIRERTLRLPVSGRVQSDLEVIRFAAANRLCVELDYIDERGRRSTRLIEPYSLRRTQDNNIILHAWNVESDAHRSYRVDRIQGARTTNRSFTPRYAIELTPSGPVSIPPTERSPSRSSGFGSLRTPTRPARPSRRPARRAAPSFGPTYVYQCGICGKKFNRKTMDGRLNKHKAPGGFQCSGRTGFLVDTKY
;
A
#
# COMPACT_ATOMS: atom_id res chain seq x y z
N MET A 1 -8.37 -18.85 2.49
CA MET A 1 -9.52 -18.59 1.59
C MET A 1 -10.58 -17.76 2.27
N ILE A 2 -10.55 -16.48 1.92
CA ILE A 2 -11.61 -15.48 2.02
C ILE A 2 -12.84 -15.90 1.22
N GLY A 3 -14.03 -15.52 1.68
CA GLY A 3 -15.28 -15.76 0.95
C GLY A 3 -15.63 -14.60 0.00
N LYS A 4 -16.35 -14.88 -1.08
CA LYS A 4 -16.91 -13.85 -1.99
C LYS A 4 -17.69 -12.76 -1.24
N ARG A 5 -18.47 -13.16 -0.23
CA ARG A 5 -19.29 -12.25 0.58
C ARG A 5 -18.46 -11.19 1.29
N GLU A 6 -17.32 -11.57 1.87
CA GLU A 6 -16.44 -10.63 2.57
C GLU A 6 -15.91 -9.55 1.62
N LEU A 7 -15.47 -9.94 0.41
CA LEU A 7 -15.02 -8.98 -0.60
C LEU A 7 -16.14 -8.04 -1.06
N LEU A 8 -17.38 -8.54 -1.19
CA LEU A 8 -18.54 -7.73 -1.52
C LEU A 8 -18.90 -6.76 -0.39
N ASP A 9 -18.83 -7.20 0.86
CA ASP A 9 -19.11 -6.38 2.04
C ASP A 9 -18.06 -5.28 2.19
N ILE A 10 -16.76 -5.58 1.98
CA ILE A 10 -15.68 -4.59 1.96
C ILE A 10 -15.86 -3.60 0.79
N ALA A 11 -16.20 -4.08 -0.40
CA ALA A 11 -16.43 -3.22 -1.57
C ALA A 11 -17.62 -2.28 -1.36
N ALA A 12 -18.71 -2.77 -0.78
CA ALA A 12 -19.84 -1.95 -0.38
C ALA A 12 -19.43 -0.92 0.69
N ALA A 13 -18.60 -1.32 1.64
CA ALA A 13 -18.12 -0.43 2.69
C ALA A 13 -17.27 0.73 2.17
N LEU A 14 -16.36 0.43 1.24
CA LEU A 14 -15.48 1.40 0.61
C LEU A 14 -16.15 2.16 -0.55
N ARG A 15 -17.36 1.76 -0.95
CA ARG A 15 -18.10 2.26 -2.13
C ARG A 15 -17.30 2.12 -3.43
N LEU A 16 -16.67 0.98 -3.60
CA LEU A 16 -15.85 0.67 -4.77
C LEU A 16 -16.43 -0.50 -5.56
N ASN A 17 -16.02 -0.60 -6.81
CA ASN A 17 -16.32 -1.79 -7.60
C ASN A 17 -15.68 -3.02 -6.94
N PRO A 18 -16.41 -4.13 -6.71
CA PRO A 18 -15.86 -5.36 -6.14
C PRO A 18 -14.58 -5.87 -6.81
N HIS A 19 -14.42 -5.65 -8.12
CA HIS A 19 -13.20 -6.02 -8.84
C HIS A 19 -11.96 -5.25 -8.36
N VAL A 20 -12.11 -3.99 -7.93
CA VAL A 20 -11.00 -3.19 -7.38
C VAL A 20 -10.55 -3.75 -6.03
N VAL A 21 -11.49 -4.13 -5.17
CA VAL A 21 -11.20 -4.73 -3.86
C VAL A 21 -10.61 -6.13 -4.00
N GLU A 22 -11.12 -6.94 -4.92
CA GLU A 22 -10.53 -8.25 -5.23
C GLU A 22 -9.10 -8.10 -5.78
N LYS A 23 -8.85 -7.10 -6.63
CA LYS A 23 -7.51 -6.86 -7.16
C LYS A 23 -6.54 -6.41 -6.05
N ASP A 24 -6.96 -5.57 -5.12
CA ASP A 24 -6.15 -5.23 -3.93
C ASP A 24 -5.82 -6.45 -3.07
N TYR A 25 -6.79 -7.35 -2.90
CA TYR A 25 -6.61 -8.65 -2.25
C TYR A 25 -5.55 -9.51 -2.98
N ALA A 26 -5.69 -9.65 -4.29
CA ALA A 26 -4.76 -10.43 -5.12
C ALA A 26 -3.34 -9.83 -5.11
N LEU A 27 -3.21 -8.50 -5.13
CA LEU A 27 -1.91 -7.80 -5.00
C LEU A 27 -1.22 -8.13 -3.67
N GLY A 28 -1.99 -8.21 -2.57
CA GLY A 28 -1.44 -8.57 -1.26
C GLY A 28 -0.88 -9.99 -1.23
N TRP A 29 -1.60 -10.96 -1.80
CA TRP A 29 -1.12 -12.34 -1.91
C TRP A 29 0.05 -12.51 -2.88
N ALA A 30 0.06 -11.77 -4.00
CA ALA A 30 1.21 -11.72 -4.90
C ALA A 30 2.46 -11.23 -4.17
N LEU A 31 2.35 -10.15 -3.37
CA LEU A 31 3.43 -9.67 -2.52
C LEU A 31 3.85 -10.71 -1.48
N ALA A 32 2.91 -11.38 -0.81
CA ALA A 32 3.21 -12.43 0.14
C ALA A 32 4.03 -13.56 -0.50
N GLY A 33 3.65 -14.00 -1.71
CA GLY A 33 4.36 -15.03 -2.44
C GLY A 33 5.76 -14.59 -2.89
N ILE A 34 5.89 -13.38 -3.46
CA ILE A 34 7.18 -12.81 -3.87
C ILE A 34 8.16 -12.75 -2.69
N PHE A 35 7.70 -12.26 -1.52
CA PHE A 35 8.56 -12.10 -0.35
C PHE A 35 8.70 -13.36 0.53
N ALA A 36 7.93 -14.41 0.26
CA ALA A 36 8.18 -15.75 0.80
C ALA A 36 9.19 -16.55 -0.04
N HIS A 37 9.47 -16.12 -1.27
CA HIS A 37 10.37 -16.83 -2.19
C HIS A 37 11.85 -16.49 -1.92
N GLU A 38 12.66 -17.49 -1.61
CA GLU A 38 14.06 -17.33 -1.15
C GLU A 38 14.96 -16.58 -2.16
N GLU A 39 14.76 -16.79 -3.47
CA GLU A 39 15.55 -16.11 -4.51
C GLU A 39 15.19 -14.62 -4.69
N LEU A 40 13.99 -14.18 -4.28
CA LEU A 40 13.50 -12.82 -4.56
C LEU A 40 13.47 -11.93 -3.31
N ALA A 41 13.18 -12.52 -2.15
CA ALA A 41 12.79 -11.79 -0.96
C ALA A 41 13.78 -10.69 -0.52
N ASP A 42 15.08 -10.90 -0.71
CA ASP A 42 16.16 -9.98 -0.29
C ASP A 42 16.71 -9.10 -1.43
N SER A 43 16.24 -9.25 -2.67
CA SER A 43 16.79 -8.56 -3.85
C SER A 43 15.77 -7.74 -4.65
N TRP A 44 14.47 -7.95 -4.40
CA TRP A 44 13.37 -7.22 -5.04
C TRP A 44 12.86 -6.12 -4.14
N VAL A 45 13.03 -4.86 -4.56
CA VAL A 45 12.62 -3.70 -3.79
C VAL A 45 11.30 -3.14 -4.33
N PHE A 46 10.24 -3.25 -3.55
CA PHE A 46 8.90 -2.79 -3.90
C PHE A 46 8.79 -1.26 -3.90
N LYS A 47 8.15 -0.70 -4.94
CA LYS A 47 8.01 0.74 -5.13
C LYS A 47 6.67 1.12 -5.79
N GLY A 48 6.54 2.38 -6.18
CA GLY A 48 5.39 2.87 -6.93
C GLY A 48 4.15 3.15 -6.08
N GLY A 49 3.01 3.34 -6.76
CA GLY A 49 1.75 3.75 -6.10
C GLY A 49 1.17 2.68 -5.18
N THR A 50 1.32 1.41 -5.55
CA THR A 50 0.84 0.28 -4.73
C THR A 50 1.68 0.12 -3.47
N CYS A 51 2.99 0.41 -3.53
CA CYS A 51 3.85 0.47 -2.35
C CYS A 51 3.38 1.55 -1.37
N LEU A 52 3.09 2.76 -1.87
CA LEU A 52 2.53 3.83 -1.04
C LEU A 52 1.23 3.39 -0.34
N LYS A 53 0.27 2.85 -1.09
CA LYS A 53 -1.01 2.40 -0.52
C LYS A 53 -0.83 1.29 0.53
N LYS A 54 -0.06 0.26 0.18
CA LYS A 54 0.04 -0.94 1.02
C LYS A 54 0.98 -0.74 2.22
N CYS A 55 2.07 0.00 2.07
CA CYS A 55 3.07 0.14 3.14
C CYS A 55 2.78 1.35 4.05
N TYR A 56 2.32 2.47 3.47
CA TYR A 56 2.33 3.77 4.14
C TYR A 56 0.92 4.41 4.31
N PHE A 57 -0.01 4.24 3.36
CA PHE A 57 -1.29 4.96 3.34
C PHE A 57 -2.50 4.10 2.94
N GLU A 58 -3.33 3.75 3.90
CA GLU A 58 -4.55 2.97 3.62
C GLU A 58 -5.59 3.75 2.79
N THR A 59 -5.88 5.00 3.17
CA THR A 59 -6.90 5.87 2.56
C THR A 59 -6.49 6.43 1.19
N TYR A 60 -5.37 5.95 0.66
CA TYR A 60 -4.83 6.34 -0.63
C TYR A 60 -5.60 5.72 -1.78
N ARG A 61 -5.51 6.35 -2.96
CA ARG A 61 -6.13 5.83 -4.20
C ARG A 61 -5.70 4.40 -4.47
N PHE A 62 -6.60 3.60 -5.03
CA PHE A 62 -6.28 2.24 -5.44
C PHE A 62 -5.27 2.26 -6.60
N SER A 63 -4.33 1.33 -6.53
CA SER A 63 -3.33 1.10 -7.57
C SER A 63 -3.36 -0.37 -7.92
N GLU A 64 -3.11 -0.66 -9.19
CA GLU A 64 -3.41 -1.96 -9.80
C GLU A 64 -2.16 -2.71 -10.28
N ASP A 65 -1.00 -2.05 -10.19
CA ASP A 65 0.27 -2.52 -10.73
C ASP A 65 1.24 -2.85 -9.58
N LEU A 66 2.20 -3.73 -9.81
CA LEU A 66 3.32 -3.98 -8.89
C LEU A 66 4.61 -3.49 -9.56
N ASP A 67 5.27 -2.51 -8.96
CA ASP A 67 6.52 -1.96 -9.45
C ASP A 67 7.67 -2.41 -8.55
N PHE A 68 8.76 -2.90 -9.14
CA PHE A 68 9.96 -3.28 -8.42
C PHE A 68 11.23 -2.70 -9.04
N THR A 69 12.17 -2.37 -8.16
CA THR A 69 13.58 -2.23 -8.52
C THR A 69 14.33 -3.48 -8.09
N LEU A 70 15.03 -4.10 -9.03
CA LEU A 70 15.80 -5.31 -8.81
C LEU A 70 17.24 -4.93 -8.47
N GLN A 71 17.76 -5.47 -7.37
CA GLN A 71 19.17 -5.31 -6.99
C GLN A 71 20.08 -6.31 -7.72
N ASP A 72 19.48 -7.40 -8.23
CA ASP A 72 20.15 -8.35 -9.11
C ASP A 72 19.52 -8.28 -10.50
N GLY A 73 20.25 -7.69 -11.45
CA GLY A 73 19.80 -7.56 -12.83
C GLY A 73 19.72 -8.89 -13.58
N SER A 74 20.36 -9.97 -13.09
CA SER A 74 20.29 -11.30 -13.70
C SER A 74 18.90 -11.93 -13.61
N HIS A 75 18.06 -11.44 -12.71
CA HIS A 75 16.65 -11.83 -12.59
C HIS A 75 15.77 -11.32 -13.74
N LEU A 76 16.26 -10.41 -14.60
CA LEU A 76 15.58 -10.04 -15.84
C LEU A 76 15.84 -11.10 -16.93
N ASP A 77 15.36 -12.30 -16.66
CA ASP A 77 15.45 -13.47 -17.53
C ASP A 77 14.10 -14.19 -17.58
N ALA A 78 13.63 -14.54 -18.78
CA ALA A 78 12.28 -15.04 -18.96
C ALA A 78 12.08 -16.42 -18.35
N ASP A 79 13.08 -17.30 -18.49
CA ASP A 79 13.02 -18.67 -17.95
C ASP A 79 13.07 -18.65 -16.42
N PHE A 80 13.92 -17.78 -15.86
CA PHE A 80 13.96 -17.51 -14.43
C PHE A 80 12.60 -17.03 -13.91
N LEU A 81 12.04 -15.97 -14.52
CA LEU A 81 10.77 -15.37 -14.11
C LEU A 81 9.61 -16.38 -14.21
N GLN A 82 9.54 -17.13 -15.30
CA GLN A 82 8.50 -18.14 -15.50
C GLN A 82 8.57 -19.25 -14.44
N ARG A 83 9.78 -19.70 -14.07
CA ARG A 83 9.96 -20.70 -13.01
C ARG A 83 9.54 -20.16 -11.65
N VAL A 84 10.08 -19.02 -11.21
CA VAL A 84 9.80 -18.50 -9.86
C VAL A 84 8.33 -18.11 -9.69
N PHE A 85 7.69 -17.54 -10.73
CA PHE A 85 6.27 -17.19 -10.63
C PHE A 85 5.33 -18.40 -10.73
N ALA A 86 5.75 -19.51 -11.32
CA ALA A 86 5.02 -20.77 -11.21
C ALA A 86 5.09 -21.33 -9.77
N GLU A 87 6.26 -21.29 -9.14
CA GLU A 87 6.46 -21.70 -7.74
C GLU A 87 5.66 -20.80 -6.77
N ILE A 88 5.69 -19.48 -6.98
CA ILE A 88 4.89 -18.50 -6.22
C ILE A 88 3.39 -18.76 -6.39
N ALA A 89 2.92 -19.02 -7.61
CA ALA A 89 1.52 -19.30 -7.87
C ALA A 89 1.03 -20.55 -7.12
N GLU A 90 1.84 -21.61 -7.12
CA GLU A 90 1.55 -22.83 -6.34
C GLU A 90 1.47 -22.52 -4.85
N TRP A 91 2.45 -21.78 -4.32
CA TRP A 91 2.46 -21.39 -2.91
C TRP A 91 1.23 -20.55 -2.53
N ILE A 92 0.86 -19.55 -3.33
CA ILE A 92 -0.32 -18.70 -3.09
C ILE A 92 -1.60 -19.56 -3.05
N TYR A 93 -1.73 -20.52 -3.98
CA TYR A 93 -2.87 -21.42 -4.02
C TYR A 93 -2.94 -22.31 -2.76
N GLU A 94 -1.80 -22.78 -2.25
CA GLU A 94 -1.77 -23.57 -1.02
C GLU A 94 -2.20 -22.76 0.21
N GLN A 95 -1.70 -21.52 0.34
CA GLN A 95 -1.98 -20.66 1.50
C GLN A 95 -3.40 -20.10 1.49
N SER A 96 -3.87 -19.63 0.33
CA SER A 96 -5.08 -18.82 0.22
C SER A 96 -6.18 -19.49 -0.61
N GLY A 97 -5.80 -20.34 -1.57
CA GLY A 97 -6.67 -20.87 -2.61
C GLY A 97 -6.96 -19.90 -3.76
N LEU A 98 -6.33 -18.73 -3.78
CA LEU A 98 -6.29 -17.83 -4.93
C LEU A 98 -5.44 -18.45 -6.03
N GLU A 99 -5.94 -18.47 -7.26
CA GLU A 99 -5.24 -19.06 -8.40
C GLU A 99 -4.53 -18.00 -9.22
N PHE A 100 -3.26 -18.26 -9.56
CA PHE A 100 -2.48 -17.52 -10.54
C PHE A 100 -2.00 -18.50 -11.63
N PRO A 101 -2.81 -18.80 -12.66
CA PRO A 101 -2.49 -19.86 -13.60
C PRO A 101 -1.15 -19.62 -14.30
N ALA A 102 -0.23 -20.58 -14.20
CA ALA A 102 1.15 -20.45 -14.70
C ALA A 102 1.22 -20.29 -16.23
N ASP A 103 0.27 -20.89 -16.95
CA ASP A 103 0.07 -20.75 -18.41
C ASP A 103 -0.50 -19.38 -18.82
N SER A 104 -0.93 -18.58 -17.85
CA SER A 104 -1.49 -17.24 -18.05
C SER A 104 -0.61 -16.14 -17.44
N GLN A 105 0.68 -16.45 -17.28
CA GLN A 105 1.76 -15.52 -16.92
C GLN A 105 2.53 -15.15 -18.19
N ASP A 106 2.84 -13.86 -18.35
CA ASP A 106 3.54 -13.32 -19.51
C ASP A 106 4.64 -12.38 -19.01
N PHE A 107 5.87 -12.51 -19.52
CA PHE A 107 7.03 -11.70 -19.14
C PHE A 107 7.71 -11.13 -20.38
N GLY A 108 7.37 -9.89 -20.72
CA GLY A 108 7.99 -9.17 -21.84
C GLY A 108 9.26 -8.47 -21.39
N ILE A 109 10.43 -9.04 -21.70
CA ILE A 109 11.72 -8.38 -21.48
C ILE A 109 12.04 -7.50 -22.68
N PHE A 110 12.41 -6.25 -22.43
CA PHE A 110 12.73 -5.27 -23.46
C PHE A 110 13.85 -4.34 -22.99
N THR A 111 14.50 -3.68 -23.94
CA THR A 111 15.49 -2.64 -23.66
C THR A 111 14.77 -1.30 -23.53
N ASN A 112 14.94 -0.62 -22.40
CA ASN A 112 14.34 0.67 -22.15
C ASN A 112 15.06 1.79 -22.95
N PRO A 113 14.51 3.02 -23.02
CA PRO A 113 15.12 4.11 -23.78
C PRO A 113 16.55 4.51 -23.35
N ARG A 114 17.01 4.08 -22.17
CA ARG A 114 18.39 4.28 -21.68
C ARG A 114 19.34 3.14 -22.07
N GLY A 115 18.87 2.14 -22.80
CA GLY A 115 19.69 1.00 -23.22
C GLY A 115 19.78 -0.14 -22.20
N ASN A 116 19.00 -0.10 -21.10
CA ASN A 116 19.06 -1.11 -20.05
C ASN A 116 17.88 -2.10 -20.14
N PRO A 117 18.06 -3.36 -19.69
CA PRO A 117 16.98 -4.33 -19.66
C PRO A 117 15.89 -3.91 -18.65
N SER A 118 14.64 -4.17 -19.00
CA SER A 118 13.47 -4.00 -18.16
C SER A 118 12.45 -5.09 -18.50
N CYS A 119 11.55 -5.41 -17.59
CA CYS A 119 10.51 -6.42 -17.83
C CYS A 119 9.13 -5.85 -17.50
N GLN A 120 8.18 -6.11 -18.38
CA GLN A 120 6.76 -5.94 -18.12
C GLN A 120 6.11 -7.33 -18.05
N GLY A 121 5.76 -7.74 -16.83
CA GLY A 121 5.02 -8.95 -16.54
C GLY A 121 3.50 -8.72 -16.49
N LYS A 122 2.74 -9.77 -16.76
CA LYS A 122 1.29 -9.85 -16.51
C LYS A 122 0.97 -11.15 -15.80
N LEU A 123 0.37 -11.04 -14.62
CA LEU A 123 -0.03 -12.16 -13.80
C LEU A 123 -1.56 -12.23 -13.80
N SER A 124 -2.12 -13.17 -14.55
CA SER A 124 -3.56 -13.42 -14.52
C SER A 124 -3.93 -14.13 -13.22
N TYR A 125 -5.10 -13.84 -12.66
CA TYR A 125 -5.57 -14.51 -11.45
C TYR A 125 -7.06 -14.84 -11.51
N ARG A 126 -7.48 -15.81 -10.69
CA ARG A 126 -8.90 -16.17 -10.49
C ARG A 126 -9.22 -16.12 -8.99
N GLY A 127 -9.93 -15.07 -8.60
CA GLY A 127 -10.43 -14.83 -7.25
C GLY A 127 -11.93 -15.14 -7.07
N PRO A 128 -12.49 -14.95 -5.86
CA PRO A 128 -13.88 -15.28 -5.53
C PRO A 128 -14.97 -14.47 -6.27
N VAL A 129 -14.65 -13.27 -6.73
CA VAL A 129 -15.48 -12.30 -7.47
C VAL A 129 -15.15 -12.31 -8.96
N SER A 130 -14.03 -12.92 -9.37
CA SER A 130 -13.61 -13.00 -10.76
C SER A 130 -14.72 -13.58 -11.66
N PRO A 131 -14.87 -13.04 -12.88
CA PRO A 131 -15.97 -13.42 -13.75
C PRO A 131 -15.87 -14.90 -14.18
N SER A 132 -17.02 -15.56 -14.28
CA SER A 132 -17.11 -16.96 -14.72
C SER A 132 -16.97 -17.13 -16.23
N SER A 133 -17.07 -16.04 -16.99
CA SER A 133 -16.90 -15.96 -18.44
C SER A 133 -16.11 -14.69 -18.82
N GLY A 134 -15.38 -14.75 -19.93
CA GLY A 134 -14.44 -13.69 -20.34
C GLY A 134 -13.00 -13.94 -19.85
N GLY A 135 -12.10 -13.00 -20.16
CA GLY A 135 -10.69 -13.09 -19.77
C GLY A 135 -10.48 -12.88 -18.26
N LEU A 136 -9.44 -13.51 -17.71
CA LEU A 136 -9.07 -13.32 -16.30
C LEU A 136 -8.56 -11.89 -16.05
N PRO A 137 -8.86 -11.31 -14.87
CA PRO A 137 -8.21 -10.09 -14.44
C PRO A 137 -6.70 -10.31 -14.31
N ARG A 138 -5.93 -9.24 -14.51
CA ARG A 138 -4.47 -9.27 -14.54
C ARG A 138 -3.88 -8.23 -13.61
N ILE A 139 -2.82 -8.64 -12.91
CA ILE A 139 -1.89 -7.74 -12.22
C ILE A 139 -0.73 -7.48 -13.18
N LYS A 140 -0.43 -6.20 -13.41
CA LYS A 140 0.75 -5.81 -14.17
C LYS A 140 1.95 -5.78 -13.22
N LEU A 141 3.09 -6.27 -13.68
CA LEU A 141 4.35 -6.30 -12.95
C LEU A 141 5.38 -5.50 -13.75
N ASP A 142 5.93 -4.43 -13.21
CA ASP A 142 7.00 -3.66 -13.85
C ASP A 142 8.31 -3.86 -13.08
N LEU A 143 9.32 -4.42 -13.75
CA LEU A 143 10.63 -4.72 -13.16
C LEU A 143 11.72 -3.89 -13.83
N THR A 144 12.52 -3.23 -13.02
CA THR A 144 13.64 -2.38 -13.47
C THR A 144 14.90 -2.70 -12.68
N ALA A 145 16.03 -2.94 -13.34
CA ALA A 145 17.32 -3.14 -12.67
C ALA A 145 18.22 -1.88 -12.73
N ASP A 146 17.79 -0.85 -13.47
CA ASP A 146 18.56 0.37 -13.73
C ASP A 146 17.94 1.58 -13.05
N GLU A 147 17.63 1.47 -11.75
CA GLU A 147 17.12 2.59 -10.96
C GLU A 147 18.12 2.94 -9.85
N ARG A 148 18.30 4.24 -9.62
CA ARG A 148 19.14 4.72 -8.51
C ARG A 148 18.35 4.64 -7.21
N LEU A 149 18.76 3.72 -6.35
CA LEU A 149 18.36 3.66 -4.94
C LEU A 149 19.23 4.64 -4.15
N VAL A 150 18.63 5.69 -3.60
CA VAL A 150 19.35 6.72 -2.83
C VAL A 150 19.46 6.31 -1.36
N LEU A 151 18.38 5.77 -0.80
CA LEU A 151 18.29 5.23 0.53
C LEU A 151 18.33 3.71 0.51
N ALA A 152 18.79 3.13 1.62
CA ALA A 152 18.70 1.69 1.82
C ALA A 152 17.22 1.25 1.82
N PRO A 153 16.88 0.15 1.13
CA PRO A 153 15.55 -0.45 1.23
C PRO A 153 15.15 -0.77 2.67
N VAL A 154 13.87 -0.61 2.98
CA VAL A 154 13.31 -0.86 4.30
C VAL A 154 12.32 -2.01 4.27
N ARG A 155 12.39 -2.86 5.29
CA ARG A 155 11.42 -3.91 5.54
C ARG A 155 10.18 -3.30 6.20
N THR A 156 9.03 -3.44 5.55
CA THR A 156 7.78 -2.79 5.98
C THR A 156 6.63 -3.79 5.95
N PRO A 157 5.78 -3.86 6.99
CA PRO A 157 4.55 -4.63 6.92
C PRO A 157 3.57 -3.97 5.95
N ILE A 158 2.89 -4.77 5.13
CA ILE A 158 1.83 -4.26 4.26
C ILE A 158 0.46 -4.36 4.91
N PHE A 159 -0.42 -3.44 4.52
CA PHE A 159 -1.83 -3.46 4.83
C PHE A 159 -2.54 -4.51 3.95
N HIS A 160 -3.06 -5.54 4.60
CA HIS A 160 -3.82 -6.63 3.98
C HIS A 160 -4.95 -7.06 4.93
N PRO A 161 -6.08 -6.31 4.96
CA PRO A 161 -7.11 -6.42 6.00
C PRO A 161 -8.10 -7.58 5.76
N TYR A 162 -7.67 -8.65 5.12
CA TYR A 162 -8.52 -9.75 4.70
C TYR A 162 -8.45 -10.91 5.71
N SER A 163 -9.57 -11.60 5.91
CA SER A 163 -9.71 -12.60 6.99
C SER A 163 -8.78 -13.80 6.88
N ASP A 164 -8.21 -14.06 5.70
CA ASP A 164 -7.27 -15.15 5.46
C ASP A 164 -5.81 -14.70 5.34
N ALA A 165 -5.49 -13.47 5.72
CA ALA A 165 -4.11 -12.98 5.80
C ALA A 165 -3.17 -14.00 6.48
N PRO A 166 -1.92 -14.16 6.02
CA PRO A 166 -0.95 -15.06 6.65
C PRO A 166 -0.74 -14.79 8.14
N ASP A 167 -0.50 -15.86 8.91
CA ASP A 167 -0.13 -15.75 10.32
C ASP A 167 1.19 -14.95 10.44
N GLY A 168 1.16 -13.83 11.18
CA GLY A 168 2.30 -12.91 11.29
C GLY A 168 2.27 -11.74 10.28
N GLY A 169 1.29 -11.69 9.39
CA GLY A 169 1.15 -10.65 8.39
C GLY A 169 2.04 -10.86 7.17
N ILE A 170 2.20 -9.80 6.37
CA ILE A 170 3.03 -9.81 5.17
C ILE A 170 4.03 -8.67 5.29
N GLU A 171 5.31 -9.00 5.17
CA GLU A 171 6.42 -8.05 5.22
C GLU A 171 7.14 -8.01 3.87
N VAL A 172 7.46 -6.81 3.40
CA VAL A 172 8.06 -6.59 2.07
C VAL A 172 9.33 -5.77 2.20
N LEU A 173 10.30 -5.98 1.30
CA LEU A 173 11.41 -5.06 1.11
C LEU A 173 10.92 -3.93 0.19
N SER A 174 10.97 -2.69 0.64
CA SER A 174 10.35 -1.55 -0.04
C SER A 174 11.28 -0.34 -0.10
N TYR A 175 10.95 0.60 -0.98
CA TYR A 175 11.50 1.95 -0.91
C TYR A 175 11.17 2.56 0.45
N ALA A 176 12.16 3.24 1.05
CA ALA A 176 11.89 4.15 2.16
C ALA A 176 10.83 5.19 1.74
N TYR A 177 10.10 5.73 2.71
CA TYR A 177 9.02 6.68 2.43
C TYR A 177 9.53 7.89 1.62
N GLU A 178 10.68 8.42 2.01
CA GLU A 178 11.35 9.57 1.41
C GLU A 178 11.81 9.29 -0.02
N GLU A 179 12.29 8.08 -0.27
CA GLU A 179 12.69 7.58 -1.58
C GLU A 179 11.47 7.52 -2.53
N ALA A 180 10.36 6.93 -2.05
CA ALA A 180 9.12 6.85 -2.81
C ALA A 180 8.51 8.23 -3.09
N PHE A 181 8.58 9.15 -2.12
CA PHE A 181 8.11 10.52 -2.29
C PHE A 181 8.97 11.28 -3.31
N GLY A 182 10.31 11.22 -3.18
CA GLY A 182 11.21 11.85 -4.15
C GLY A 182 11.01 11.32 -5.57
N GLU A 183 10.75 10.02 -5.72
CA GLU A 183 10.42 9.42 -7.01
C GLU A 183 9.10 9.94 -7.59
N LYS A 184 8.09 10.20 -6.75
CA LYS A 184 6.81 10.79 -7.18
C LYS A 184 6.96 12.23 -7.64
N VAL A 185 7.76 13.03 -6.94
CA VAL A 185 8.05 14.41 -7.34
C VAL A 185 8.79 14.43 -8.68
N ARG A 186 9.79 13.55 -8.86
CA ARG A 186 10.50 13.39 -10.13
C ARG A 186 9.55 12.95 -11.25
N ALA A 187 8.69 11.97 -11.00
CA ALA A 187 7.73 11.47 -12.00
C ALA A 187 6.69 12.54 -12.40
N LEU A 188 6.24 13.35 -11.45
CA LEU A 188 5.38 14.50 -11.72
C LEU A 188 6.06 15.49 -12.66
N ALA A 189 7.33 15.81 -12.43
CA ALA A 189 8.09 16.72 -13.30
C ALA A 189 8.34 16.16 -14.70
N GLU A 190 8.56 14.84 -14.81
CA GLU A 190 8.87 14.18 -16.08
C GLU A 190 7.63 13.98 -16.96
N ARG A 191 6.48 13.69 -16.36
CA ARG A 191 5.29 13.18 -17.09
C ARG A 191 4.04 14.02 -16.91
N THR A 192 4.00 14.86 -15.88
CA THR A 192 2.90 15.77 -15.53
C THR A 192 1.52 15.09 -15.50
N ARG A 193 1.45 13.90 -14.91
CA ARG A 193 0.22 13.10 -14.87
C ARG A 193 -0.64 13.43 -13.63
N PRO A 194 -1.98 13.45 -13.76
CA PRO A 194 -2.93 13.56 -12.64
C PRO A 194 -2.60 12.70 -11.42
N ARG A 195 -2.23 11.42 -11.64
CA ARG A 195 -1.89 10.48 -10.57
C ARG A 195 -0.67 10.94 -9.77
N ASP A 196 0.35 11.48 -10.44
CA ASP A 196 1.56 11.93 -9.76
C ASP A 196 1.31 13.25 -9.00
N LEU A 197 0.44 14.15 -9.52
CA LEU A 197 0.02 15.34 -8.78
C LEU A 197 -0.79 14.98 -7.52
N TYR A 198 -1.78 14.09 -7.69
CA TYR A 198 -2.55 13.54 -6.57
C TYR A 198 -1.63 12.96 -5.50
N ASP A 199 -0.64 12.18 -5.95
CA ASP A 199 0.28 11.50 -5.07
C ASP A 199 1.16 12.50 -4.31
N VAL A 200 1.88 13.39 -5.01
CA VAL A 200 2.79 14.38 -4.41
C VAL A 200 2.09 15.24 -3.36
N ILE A 201 0.91 15.75 -3.67
CA ILE A 201 0.21 16.65 -2.76
C ILE A 201 -0.34 15.90 -1.55
N ASN A 202 -0.83 14.67 -1.68
CA ASN A 202 -1.28 13.90 -0.52
C ASN A 202 -0.11 13.43 0.36
N LEU A 203 1.04 13.11 -0.23
CA LEU A 203 2.27 12.82 0.52
C LEU A 203 2.75 14.06 1.28
N PHE A 204 2.69 15.23 0.65
CA PHE A 204 2.96 16.52 1.30
C PHE A 204 1.96 16.80 2.42
N ARG A 205 0.66 16.58 2.21
CA ARG A 205 -0.38 16.85 3.22
C ARG A 205 -0.33 15.91 4.43
N ASN A 206 0.41 14.80 4.36
CA ASN A 206 0.63 13.94 5.52
C ASN A 206 1.76 14.50 6.39
N GLU A 207 1.43 15.53 7.16
CA GLU A 207 2.36 16.31 7.98
C GLU A 207 3.20 15.45 8.95
N GLU A 208 2.66 14.34 9.46
CA GLU A 208 3.38 13.49 10.42
C GLU A 208 4.42 12.58 9.79
N ALA A 209 4.23 12.22 8.53
CA ALA A 209 5.19 11.42 7.77
C ALA A 209 6.15 12.31 6.98
N GLN A 210 5.94 13.63 6.93
CA GLN A 210 6.77 14.54 6.13
C GLN A 210 8.26 14.36 6.48
N PRO A 211 9.11 14.09 5.49
CA PRO A 211 10.54 14.08 5.74
C PRO A 211 11.07 15.49 5.96
N ALA A 212 12.28 15.59 6.49
CA ALA A 212 13.00 16.86 6.44
C ALA A 212 13.14 17.31 4.97
N PRO A 213 12.79 18.58 4.61
CA PRO A 213 12.83 19.05 3.23
C PRO A 213 14.19 18.83 2.55
N ALA A 214 15.28 19.04 3.31
CA ALA A 214 16.63 18.83 2.82
C ALA A 214 16.92 17.36 2.40
N VAL A 215 16.34 16.38 3.10
CA VAL A 215 16.49 14.95 2.76
C VAL A 215 15.73 14.65 1.47
N LEU A 216 14.48 15.10 1.37
CA LEU A 216 13.68 14.89 0.16
C LEU A 216 14.29 15.58 -1.06
N LEU A 217 14.80 16.79 -0.89
CA LEU A 217 15.45 17.54 -1.96
C LEU A 217 16.75 16.87 -2.43
N ASP A 218 17.53 16.28 -1.52
CA ASP A 218 18.73 15.52 -1.89
C ASP A 218 18.38 14.26 -2.70
N ILE A 219 17.39 13.49 -2.26
CA ILE A 219 16.87 12.33 -3.00
C ILE A 219 16.38 12.75 -4.39
N LEU A 220 15.59 13.82 -4.46
CA LEU A 220 15.06 14.34 -5.71
C LEU A 220 16.18 14.76 -6.66
N ARG A 221 17.21 15.47 -6.18
CA ARG A 221 18.39 15.85 -6.96
C ARG A 221 19.07 14.64 -7.58
N GLN A 222 19.38 13.63 -6.77
CA GLN A 222 20.04 12.41 -7.24
C GLN A 222 19.19 11.63 -8.25
N LYS A 223 17.87 11.58 -8.07
CA LYS A 223 16.94 10.94 -9.01
C LYS A 223 16.78 11.73 -10.31
N CYS A 224 16.70 13.06 -10.25
CA CYS A 224 16.64 13.93 -11.42
C CYS A 224 17.94 13.86 -12.23
N GLU A 225 19.10 13.93 -11.57
CA GLU A 225 20.42 13.74 -12.19
C GLU A 225 20.49 12.40 -12.93
N PHE A 226 20.05 11.32 -12.27
CA PHE A 226 20.04 9.99 -12.87
C PHE A 226 19.15 9.89 -14.13
N LYS A 227 18.04 10.63 -14.17
CA LYS A 227 17.14 10.67 -15.34
C LYS A 227 17.52 11.75 -16.36
N GLY A 228 18.54 12.57 -16.09
CA GLY A 228 18.96 13.66 -16.96
C GLY A 228 17.94 14.80 -17.07
N ILE A 229 17.14 15.03 -16.02
CA ILE A 229 16.17 16.12 -15.97
C ILE A 229 16.54 17.15 -14.89
N ALA A 230 16.06 18.38 -15.03
CA ALA A 230 16.21 19.39 -13.99
C ALA A 230 15.39 19.05 -12.74
N VAL A 231 15.81 19.58 -11.58
CA VAL A 231 14.99 19.52 -10.37
C VAL A 231 13.82 20.48 -10.53
N PRO A 232 12.55 20.02 -10.41
CA PRO A 232 11.39 20.86 -10.61
C PRO A 232 11.30 21.97 -9.57
N GLN A 233 10.84 23.14 -10.01
CA GLN A 233 10.58 24.33 -9.21
C GLN A 233 9.12 24.78 -9.36
N ALA A 234 8.71 25.72 -8.51
CA ALA A 234 7.41 26.35 -8.64
C ALA A 234 7.29 27.04 -10.01
N GLY A 235 6.17 26.80 -10.70
CA GLY A 235 5.90 27.35 -12.03
C GLY A 235 6.33 26.47 -13.20
N ASP A 236 7.25 25.51 -13.00
CA ASP A 236 7.73 24.63 -14.09
C ASP A 236 6.61 23.78 -14.73
N LEU A 237 5.53 23.53 -13.97
CA LEU A 237 4.39 22.72 -14.39
C LEU A 237 3.26 23.55 -15.02
N ASP A 238 3.30 24.90 -14.98
CA ASP A 238 2.17 25.77 -15.32
C ASP A 238 1.67 25.58 -16.76
N SER A 239 2.60 25.33 -17.70
CA SER A 239 2.28 25.07 -19.11
C SER A 239 1.43 23.81 -19.31
N HIS A 240 1.44 22.88 -18.35
CA HIS A 240 0.74 21.60 -18.43
C HIS A 240 -0.59 21.57 -17.67
N ARG A 241 -1.00 22.68 -17.05
CA ARG A 241 -2.21 22.76 -16.24
C ARG A 241 -3.45 22.27 -16.99
N THR A 242 -3.68 22.78 -18.19
CA THR A 242 -4.87 22.46 -18.99
C THR A 242 -4.95 20.98 -19.34
N ASP A 243 -3.84 20.37 -19.75
CA ASP A 243 -3.79 18.95 -20.11
C ASP A 243 -4.02 18.05 -18.88
N LEU A 244 -3.45 18.43 -17.74
CA LEU A 244 -3.63 17.72 -16.48
C LEU A 244 -5.09 17.80 -16.00
N GLU A 245 -5.68 18.99 -16.03
CA GLU A 245 -7.10 19.20 -15.67
C GLU A 245 -8.03 18.38 -16.58
N GLY A 246 -7.79 18.40 -17.90
CA GLY A 246 -8.58 17.63 -18.87
C GLY A 246 -8.49 16.11 -18.69
N SER A 247 -7.39 15.62 -18.10
CA SER A 247 -7.16 14.18 -17.87
C SER A 247 -7.49 13.73 -16.44
N TRP A 248 -7.83 14.66 -15.54
CA TRP A 248 -7.98 14.40 -14.10
C TRP A 248 -8.98 13.29 -13.79
N SER A 249 -10.21 13.43 -14.30
CA SER A 249 -11.30 12.47 -14.06
C SER A 249 -10.99 11.10 -14.65
N ASN A 250 -10.58 11.06 -15.93
CA ASN A 250 -10.33 9.82 -16.65
C ASN A 250 -9.26 8.95 -15.98
N MET A 251 -8.25 9.57 -15.35
CA MET A 251 -7.15 8.84 -14.74
C MET A 251 -7.37 8.45 -13.27
N LEU A 252 -8.25 9.15 -12.54
CA LEU A 252 -8.38 8.98 -11.08
C LEU A 252 -9.76 8.52 -10.61
N ALA A 253 -10.85 8.83 -11.33
CA ALA A 253 -12.22 8.63 -10.82
C ALA A 253 -12.53 7.16 -10.47
N HIS A 254 -11.98 6.18 -11.19
CA HIS A 254 -12.18 4.76 -10.91
C HIS A 254 -11.35 4.22 -9.72
N GLN A 255 -10.37 5.00 -9.24
CA GLN A 255 -9.43 4.62 -8.17
C GLN A 255 -9.78 5.25 -6.82
N LEU A 256 -10.81 6.10 -6.80
CA LEU A 256 -11.21 6.93 -5.68
C LEU A 256 -12.71 6.76 -5.41
N PRO A 257 -13.15 6.73 -4.14
CA PRO A 257 -14.58 6.77 -3.81
C PRO A 257 -15.29 8.02 -4.32
N GLU A 258 -14.61 9.17 -4.28
CA GLU A 258 -15.08 10.46 -4.79
C GLU A 258 -13.87 11.19 -5.38
N LEU A 259 -14.02 11.85 -6.54
CA LEU A 259 -12.93 12.57 -7.19
C LEU A 259 -12.80 13.98 -6.60
N PRO A 260 -11.69 14.32 -5.91
CA PRO A 260 -11.49 15.68 -5.43
C PRO A 260 -11.32 16.70 -6.57
N PRO A 261 -11.67 17.98 -6.36
CA PRO A 261 -11.41 19.02 -7.34
C PRO A 261 -9.90 19.17 -7.61
N VAL A 262 -9.51 19.22 -8.89
CA VAL A 262 -8.11 19.39 -9.30
C VAL A 262 -7.48 20.66 -8.73
N ALA A 263 -8.25 21.75 -8.61
CA ALA A 263 -7.79 23.01 -8.03
C ALA A 263 -7.25 22.83 -6.59
N SER A 264 -7.88 21.97 -5.78
CA SER A 264 -7.39 21.67 -4.42
C SER A 264 -5.96 21.13 -4.44
N PHE A 265 -5.56 20.42 -5.51
CA PHE A 265 -4.23 19.84 -5.64
C PHE A 265 -3.27 20.79 -6.34
N TRP A 266 -3.71 21.40 -7.44
CA TRP A 266 -2.89 22.33 -8.21
C TRP A 266 -2.46 23.54 -7.40
N ASP A 267 -3.41 24.15 -6.68
CA ASP A 267 -3.16 25.39 -5.93
C ASP A 267 -2.28 25.15 -4.69
N ALA A 268 -2.02 23.89 -4.33
CA ALA A 268 -1.09 23.52 -3.26
C ALA A 268 0.37 23.36 -3.73
N LEU A 269 0.64 23.36 -5.04
CA LEU A 269 2.00 23.24 -5.59
C LEU A 269 2.95 24.36 -5.12
N PRO A 270 2.55 25.65 -5.08
CA PRO A 270 3.43 26.71 -4.61
C PRO A 270 3.87 26.52 -3.15
N GLU A 271 2.95 26.13 -2.27
CA GLU A 271 3.25 25.81 -0.86
C GLU A 271 4.21 24.62 -0.76
N PHE A 272 3.94 23.56 -1.52
CA PHE A 272 4.79 22.38 -1.57
C PHE A 272 6.23 22.71 -2.02
N PHE A 273 6.41 23.49 -3.08
CA PHE A 273 7.74 23.85 -3.58
C PHE A 273 8.47 24.82 -2.64
N ALA A 274 7.75 25.74 -1.97
CA ALA A 274 8.34 26.59 -0.94
C ALA A 274 8.83 25.78 0.26
N TRP A 275 8.04 24.78 0.69
CA TRP A 275 8.45 23.82 1.71
C TRP A 275 9.67 23.02 1.28
N LEU A 276 9.67 22.45 0.08
CA LEU A 276 10.76 21.64 -0.47
C LEU A 276 12.07 22.44 -0.58
N ALA A 277 11.98 23.72 -0.93
CA ALA A 277 13.11 24.65 -0.99
C ALA A 277 13.60 25.10 0.40
N GLY A 278 12.86 24.79 1.48
CA GLY A 278 13.15 25.23 2.83
C GLY A 278 12.89 26.73 3.05
N THR A 279 12.14 27.39 2.17
CA THR A 279 11.81 28.82 2.27
C THR A 279 10.55 29.08 3.09
N ALA A 280 9.71 28.06 3.28
CA ALA A 280 8.53 28.11 4.15
C ALA A 280 8.45 26.83 5.00
N ALA A 281 8.06 26.99 6.27
CA ALA A 281 7.63 25.85 7.09
C ALA A 281 6.22 25.44 6.64
N PRO A 282 5.87 24.14 6.69
CA PRO A 282 4.51 23.71 6.40
C PRO A 282 3.57 24.30 7.45
N THR A 283 2.43 24.82 6.99
CA THR A 283 1.44 25.43 7.88
C THR A 283 0.71 24.32 8.63
N MET A 284 1.18 23.94 9.82
CA MET A 284 0.56 22.89 10.64
C MET A 284 -0.50 23.49 11.57
N PRO A 285 -1.80 23.29 11.32
CA PRO A 285 -2.82 23.76 12.24
C PRO A 285 -2.72 22.95 13.55
N ALA A 286 -2.93 23.60 14.70
CA ALA A 286 -2.93 22.89 15.97
C ALA A 286 -4.07 21.85 16.02
N ALA A 287 -3.82 20.71 16.68
CA ALA A 287 -4.88 19.74 16.96
C ALA A 287 -5.99 20.39 17.81
N TYR A 288 -7.23 19.96 17.59
CA TYR A 288 -8.35 20.45 18.41
C TYR A 288 -8.15 20.06 19.88
N ARG A 289 -8.28 21.03 20.79
CA ARG A 289 -8.04 20.83 22.22
C ARG A 289 -8.85 19.66 22.76
N MET A 290 -8.16 18.69 23.38
CA MET A 290 -8.78 17.52 23.98
C MET A 290 -9.57 17.89 25.23
N ALA A 291 -10.76 17.30 25.38
CA ALA A 291 -11.39 17.24 26.69
C ALA A 291 -10.62 16.25 27.58
N GLU A 292 -10.69 16.46 28.89
CA GLU A 292 -9.93 15.65 29.85
C GLU A 292 -10.38 14.17 29.77
N GLY A 293 -9.44 13.27 29.47
CA GLY A 293 -9.67 11.82 29.34
C GLY A 293 -10.23 11.32 28.00
N GLU A 294 -10.20 12.14 26.94
CA GLU A 294 -10.32 11.62 25.57
C GLU A 294 -9.02 10.96 25.11
N SER A 295 -9.09 9.96 24.23
CA SER A 295 -7.93 9.41 23.51
C SER A 295 -8.19 9.37 22.01
N VAL A 296 -7.23 9.82 21.20
CA VAL A 296 -7.35 9.82 19.74
C VAL A 296 -7.25 8.40 19.18
N ILE A 297 -8.10 8.06 18.21
CA ILE A 297 -8.10 6.78 17.49
C ILE A 297 -7.48 6.99 16.11
N ARG A 298 -6.35 6.32 15.86
CA ARG A 298 -5.57 6.46 14.61
C ARG A 298 -5.11 5.12 14.03
N GLU A 299 -5.85 4.07 14.34
CA GLU A 299 -5.57 2.73 13.84
C GLU A 299 -5.74 2.69 12.31
N ARG A 300 -4.91 1.87 11.62
CA ARG A 300 -5.12 1.58 10.18
C ARG A 300 -6.48 0.89 10.01
N THR A 301 -6.63 -0.32 10.52
CA THR A 301 -7.95 -0.96 10.58
C THR A 301 -8.73 -0.44 11.79
N LEU A 302 -9.82 0.32 11.56
CA LEU A 302 -10.76 0.70 12.62
C LEU A 302 -11.55 -0.54 13.11
N ARG A 303 -11.01 -1.33 14.05
CA ARG A 303 -11.76 -2.44 14.68
C ARG A 303 -12.63 -1.93 15.82
N LEU A 304 -13.58 -1.07 15.47
CA LEU A 304 -14.47 -0.43 16.44
C LEU A 304 -15.70 -1.30 16.73
N PRO A 305 -16.24 -1.28 17.96
CA PRO A 305 -17.46 -2.00 18.33
C PRO A 305 -18.71 -1.30 17.79
N VAL A 306 -18.77 -1.10 16.47
CA VAL A 306 -19.85 -0.43 15.74
C VAL A 306 -20.37 -1.35 14.64
N SER A 307 -21.57 -1.06 14.13
CA SER A 307 -22.13 -1.83 13.01
C SER A 307 -21.25 -1.71 11.76
N GLY A 308 -21.26 -2.73 10.90
CA GLY A 308 -20.48 -2.70 9.65
C GLY A 308 -20.82 -1.51 8.75
N ARG A 309 -22.08 -1.06 8.72
CA ARG A 309 -22.48 0.16 8.00
C ARG A 309 -21.78 1.41 8.52
N VAL A 310 -21.74 1.57 9.84
CA VAL A 310 -21.08 2.73 10.47
C VAL A 310 -19.57 2.70 10.20
N GLN A 311 -18.96 1.51 10.16
CA GLN A 311 -17.57 1.36 9.78
C GLN A 311 -17.31 1.85 8.35
N SER A 312 -18.19 1.51 7.40
CA SER A 312 -18.17 2.03 6.03
C SER A 312 -18.22 3.56 5.99
N ASP A 313 -19.12 4.16 6.77
CA ASP A 313 -19.27 5.61 6.83
C ASP A 313 -18.02 6.28 7.42
N LEU A 314 -17.32 5.63 8.36
CA LEU A 314 -16.03 6.12 8.87
C LEU A 314 -14.94 6.09 7.81
N GLU A 315 -14.88 5.07 6.94
CA GLU A 315 -13.91 5.05 5.84
C GLU A 315 -14.17 6.18 4.83
N VAL A 316 -15.44 6.50 4.55
CA VAL A 316 -15.82 7.68 3.76
C VAL A 316 -15.32 8.97 4.43
N ILE A 317 -15.50 9.09 5.74
CA ILE A 317 -15.04 10.25 6.53
C ILE A 317 -13.51 10.37 6.51
N ARG A 318 -12.77 9.26 6.70
CA ARG A 318 -11.30 9.23 6.66
C ARG A 318 -10.78 9.61 5.28
N PHE A 319 -11.39 9.08 4.22
CA PHE A 319 -11.08 9.44 2.83
C PHE A 319 -11.28 10.94 2.59
N ALA A 320 -12.42 11.49 3.01
CA ALA A 320 -12.73 12.91 2.84
C ALA A 320 -11.74 13.78 3.62
N ALA A 321 -11.41 13.41 4.86
CA ALA A 321 -10.42 14.10 5.67
C ALA A 321 -9.04 14.14 5.00
N ALA A 322 -8.54 12.99 4.52
CA ALA A 322 -7.25 12.89 3.83
C ALA A 322 -7.18 13.78 2.58
N ASN A 323 -8.30 13.93 1.86
CA ASN A 323 -8.40 14.73 0.65
C ASN A 323 -8.90 16.17 0.89
N ARG A 324 -9.06 16.58 2.15
CA ARG A 324 -9.59 17.89 2.57
C ARG A 324 -10.96 18.22 1.95
N LEU A 325 -11.87 17.25 1.95
CA LEU A 325 -13.23 17.35 1.44
C LEU A 325 -14.26 17.39 2.58
N CYS A 326 -15.31 18.18 2.40
CA CYS A 326 -16.45 18.18 3.31
C CYS A 326 -17.28 16.90 3.16
N VAL A 327 -17.91 16.49 4.25
CA VAL A 327 -18.80 15.31 4.31
C VAL A 327 -20.22 15.77 4.63
N GLU A 328 -21.20 15.26 3.88
CA GLU A 328 -22.59 15.26 4.28
C GLU A 328 -22.83 14.11 5.25
N LEU A 329 -23.10 14.45 6.52
CA LEU A 329 -23.33 13.51 7.59
C LEU A 329 -24.82 13.42 7.90
N ASP A 330 -25.43 12.26 7.63
CA ASP A 330 -26.79 11.94 8.06
C ASP A 330 -26.75 11.41 9.49
N TYR A 331 -27.39 12.14 10.40
CA TYR A 331 -27.19 11.97 11.83
C TYR A 331 -28.51 12.06 12.62
N ILE A 332 -28.67 11.18 13.61
CA ILE A 332 -29.76 11.23 14.58
C ILE A 332 -29.24 11.82 15.89
N ASP A 333 -29.86 12.92 16.34
CA ASP A 333 -29.51 13.55 17.62
C ASP A 333 -30.05 12.80 18.84
N GLU A 334 -29.71 13.27 20.04
CA GLU A 334 -30.16 12.67 21.31
C GLU A 334 -31.67 12.66 21.51
N ARG A 335 -32.38 13.54 20.80
CA ARG A 335 -33.83 13.64 20.84
C ARG A 335 -34.49 12.78 19.75
N GLY A 336 -33.71 11.98 19.03
CA GLY A 336 -34.19 11.12 17.94
C GLY A 336 -34.46 11.86 16.63
N ARG A 337 -34.05 13.12 16.50
CA ARG A 337 -34.28 13.91 15.27
C ARG A 337 -33.18 13.63 14.27
N ARG A 338 -33.57 13.22 13.06
CA ARG A 338 -32.66 12.99 11.93
C ARG A 338 -32.45 14.28 11.15
N SER A 339 -31.20 14.57 10.82
CA SER A 339 -30.79 15.75 10.04
C SER A 339 -29.52 15.44 9.26
N THR A 340 -29.38 16.00 8.07
CA THR A 340 -28.11 16.02 7.34
C THR A 340 -27.32 17.26 7.72
N ARG A 341 -25.99 17.13 7.83
CA ARG A 341 -25.08 18.21 8.21
C ARG A 341 -23.86 18.21 7.32
N LEU A 342 -23.46 19.36 6.80
CA LEU A 342 -22.19 19.49 6.10
C LEU A 342 -21.05 19.74 7.11
N ILE A 343 -20.03 18.88 7.11
CA ILE A 343 -18.94 18.93 8.08
C ILE A 343 -17.55 18.89 7.45
N GLU A 344 -16.58 19.53 8.10
CA GLU A 344 -15.14 19.33 7.90
C GLU A 344 -14.64 18.33 8.96
N PRO A 345 -14.27 17.08 8.60
CA PRO A 345 -13.90 16.07 9.58
C PRO A 345 -12.44 16.19 10.04
N TYR A 346 -12.19 16.13 11.36
CA TYR A 346 -10.85 16.34 11.92
C TYR A 346 -10.30 15.17 12.74
N SER A 347 -11.06 14.60 13.70
CA SER A 347 -10.49 13.63 14.65
C SER A 347 -11.51 12.60 15.12
N LEU A 348 -11.08 11.35 15.30
CA LEU A 348 -11.88 10.30 15.91
C LEU A 348 -11.34 10.04 17.32
N ARG A 349 -12.21 10.05 18.32
CA ARG A 349 -11.79 9.94 19.73
C ARG A 349 -12.64 8.95 20.49
N ARG A 350 -12.02 8.31 21.48
CA ARG A 350 -12.69 7.51 22.51
C ARG A 350 -12.80 8.34 23.77
N THR A 351 -14.02 8.43 24.32
CA THR A 351 -14.28 9.11 25.59
C THR A 351 -14.01 8.18 26.78
N GLN A 352 -14.00 8.72 28.01
CA GLN A 352 -13.88 7.93 29.24
C GLN A 352 -14.99 6.87 29.35
N ASP A 353 -16.22 7.21 28.94
CA ASP A 353 -17.37 6.28 28.87
C ASP A 353 -17.30 5.30 27.67
N ASN A 354 -16.14 5.17 27.03
CA ASN A 354 -15.89 4.29 25.88
C ASN A 354 -16.76 4.56 24.64
N ASN A 355 -17.39 5.76 24.56
CA ASN A 355 -18.08 6.18 23.35
C ASN A 355 -17.07 6.61 22.29
N ILE A 356 -17.38 6.36 21.03
CA ILE A 356 -16.59 6.86 19.90
C ILE A 356 -17.24 8.13 19.38
N ILE A 357 -16.47 9.21 19.31
CA ILE A 357 -16.92 10.52 18.84
C ILE A 357 -16.07 11.03 17.68
N LEU A 358 -16.73 11.60 16.67
CA LEU A 358 -16.12 12.32 15.57
C LEU A 358 -16.13 13.81 15.89
N HIS A 359 -14.95 14.42 15.95
CA HIS A 359 -14.75 15.86 16.02
C HIS A 359 -14.72 16.43 14.62
N ALA A 360 -15.58 17.42 14.36
CA ALA A 360 -15.70 18.05 13.07
C ALA A 360 -16.18 19.51 13.18
N TRP A 361 -15.83 20.34 12.20
CA TRP A 361 -16.41 21.67 12.06
C TRP A 361 -17.74 21.56 11.30
N ASN A 362 -18.83 22.07 11.86
CA ASN A 362 -20.11 22.13 11.16
C ASN A 362 -20.17 23.42 10.34
N VAL A 363 -20.30 23.28 9.02
CA VAL A 363 -20.21 24.40 8.07
C VAL A 363 -21.41 25.35 8.17
N GLU A 364 -22.59 24.83 8.47
CA GLU A 364 -23.83 25.62 8.54
C GLU A 364 -23.91 26.47 9.80
N SER A 365 -23.54 25.89 10.94
CA SER A 365 -23.52 26.59 12.24
C SER A 365 -22.21 27.31 12.54
N ASP A 366 -21.23 27.23 11.63
CA ASP A 366 -19.87 27.75 11.75
C ASP A 366 -19.25 27.52 13.14
N ALA A 367 -19.31 26.27 13.60
CA ALA A 367 -18.88 25.90 14.93
C ALA A 367 -18.34 24.48 14.98
N HIS A 368 -17.39 24.26 15.88
CA HIS A 368 -16.93 22.92 16.24
C HIS A 368 -18.04 22.11 16.89
N ARG A 369 -18.21 20.85 16.47
CA ARG A 369 -19.19 19.90 17.00
C ARG A 369 -18.55 18.51 17.16
N SER A 370 -19.09 17.75 18.09
CA SER A 370 -18.77 16.34 18.27
C SER A 370 -19.99 15.47 17.97
N TYR A 371 -19.78 14.38 17.24
CA TYR A 371 -20.82 13.47 16.77
C TYR A 371 -20.56 12.08 17.30
N ARG A 372 -21.54 11.47 17.98
CA ARG A 372 -21.43 10.08 18.43
C ARG A 372 -21.54 9.15 17.23
N VAL A 373 -20.52 8.34 17.02
CA VAL A 373 -20.36 7.53 15.81
C VAL A 373 -21.47 6.49 15.66
N ASP A 374 -21.96 5.93 16.77
CA ASP A 374 -23.07 4.98 16.79
C ASP A 374 -24.41 5.58 16.35
N ARG A 375 -24.51 6.92 16.26
CA ARG A 375 -25.71 7.64 15.80
C ARG A 375 -25.63 8.09 14.34
N ILE A 376 -24.50 7.86 13.67
CA ILE A 376 -24.34 8.13 12.24
C ILE A 376 -25.21 7.15 11.46
N GLN A 377 -26.07 7.68 10.60
CA GLN A 377 -26.93 6.91 9.70
C GLN A 377 -26.35 6.83 8.29
N GLY A 378 -25.45 7.74 7.92
CA GLY A 378 -24.76 7.72 6.65
C GLY A 378 -23.73 8.85 6.54
N ALA A 379 -22.71 8.62 5.73
CA ALA A 379 -21.77 9.65 5.31
C ALA A 379 -21.68 9.71 3.78
N ARG A 380 -21.52 10.90 3.20
CA ARG A 380 -21.25 11.09 1.77
C ARG A 380 -20.17 12.14 1.59
N THR A 381 -19.10 11.80 0.89
CA THR A 381 -18.09 12.78 0.49
C THR A 381 -18.69 13.75 -0.52
N THR A 382 -18.35 15.03 -0.41
CA THR A 382 -18.74 16.07 -1.36
C THR A 382 -17.53 16.50 -2.20
N ASN A 383 -17.76 17.25 -3.27
CA ASN A 383 -16.71 17.90 -4.05
C ASN A 383 -16.29 19.27 -3.46
N ARG A 384 -16.82 19.66 -2.30
CA ARG A 384 -16.45 20.91 -1.64
C ARG A 384 -15.21 20.68 -0.80
N SER A 385 -14.10 21.32 -1.17
CA SER A 385 -12.87 21.30 -0.37
C SER A 385 -12.90 22.32 0.77
N PHE A 386 -12.06 22.10 1.79
CA PHE A 386 -11.82 23.06 2.87
C PHE A 386 -10.32 23.25 3.13
N THR A 387 -9.96 24.38 3.73
CA THR A 387 -8.62 24.58 4.29
C THR A 387 -8.66 24.19 5.77
N PRO A 388 -7.83 23.23 6.23
CA PRO A 388 -7.89 22.73 7.60
C PRO A 388 -7.72 23.84 8.63
N ARG A 389 -8.67 23.91 9.57
CA ARG A 389 -8.62 24.80 10.75
C ARG A 389 -7.86 24.15 11.91
N TYR A 390 -7.90 22.82 11.98
CA TYR A 390 -7.24 21.99 12.97
C TYR A 390 -6.44 20.89 12.28
N ALA A 391 -5.48 20.29 13.00
CA ALA A 391 -4.80 19.09 12.53
C ALA A 391 -5.83 17.99 12.21
N ILE A 392 -5.62 17.28 11.09
CA ILE A 392 -6.44 16.15 10.70
C ILE A 392 -5.82 14.88 11.29
N GLU A 393 -6.48 14.32 12.31
CA GLU A 393 -6.06 13.13 13.07
C GLU A 393 -6.78 11.85 12.61
N LEU A 394 -7.53 11.91 11.50
CA LEU A 394 -8.32 10.78 10.94
C LEU A 394 -7.53 9.87 9.99
N THR A 395 -6.39 10.34 9.50
CA THR A 395 -5.44 9.51 8.78
C THR A 395 -4.62 8.72 9.80
N PRO A 396 -4.38 7.41 9.55
CA PRO A 396 -3.64 6.59 10.48
C PRO A 396 -2.20 7.10 10.62
N SER A 397 -1.70 7.16 11.84
CA SER A 397 -0.33 7.53 12.18
C SER A 397 0.43 6.33 12.74
N GLY A 398 1.63 6.07 12.20
CA GLY A 398 2.65 5.19 12.78
C GLY A 398 2.96 3.88 12.03
N PRO A 399 4.07 3.20 12.39
CA PRO A 399 5.42 3.77 12.41
C PRO A 399 5.91 3.92 10.96
N VAL A 400 6.26 5.14 10.56
CA VAL A 400 7.40 5.25 9.63
C VAL A 400 8.58 4.90 10.53
N SER A 401 9.06 3.66 10.48
CA SER A 401 10.35 3.34 11.06
C SER A 401 11.38 4.09 10.21
N ILE A 402 11.64 5.34 10.56
CA ILE A 402 12.79 6.09 10.08
C ILE A 402 13.94 5.52 10.93
N PRO A 403 14.82 4.64 10.40
CA PRO A 403 16.03 4.31 11.12
C PRO A 403 16.75 5.63 11.43
N PRO A 404 17.22 5.87 12.66
CA PRO A 404 17.90 7.10 13.00
C PRO A 404 19.04 7.32 12.00
N THR A 405 18.95 8.39 11.22
CA THR A 405 20.02 8.77 10.31
C THR A 405 21.19 9.18 11.19
N GLU A 406 22.16 8.28 11.38
CA GLU A 406 23.40 8.64 12.03
C GLU A 406 24.07 9.72 11.18
N ARG A 407 23.97 10.97 11.63
CA ARG A 407 24.84 12.05 11.17
C ARG A 407 26.25 11.62 11.49
N SER A 408 26.97 11.07 10.52
CA SER A 408 28.42 11.02 10.59
C SER A 408 28.93 12.46 10.60
N PRO A 409 29.54 12.97 11.68
CA PRO A 409 30.22 14.24 11.63
C PRO A 409 31.40 14.10 10.67
N SER A 410 31.46 14.99 9.68
CA SER A 410 32.61 15.14 8.81
C SER A 410 33.87 15.33 9.67
N ARG A 411 34.77 14.34 9.65
CA ARG A 411 36.12 14.49 10.18
C ARG A 411 37.06 14.84 9.03
N SER A 412 37.54 16.07 9.10
CA SER A 412 38.72 16.54 8.41
C SER A 412 39.93 15.65 8.69
N SER A 413 40.76 15.55 7.66
CA SER A 413 42.07 14.90 7.58
C SER A 413 42.96 15.04 8.81
N GLY A 414 43.57 13.94 9.25
CA GLY A 414 44.73 13.92 10.13
C GLY A 414 45.40 12.55 10.14
N PHE A 415 46.65 12.49 9.68
CA PHE A 415 47.54 11.33 9.67
C PHE A 415 47.72 10.70 11.07
N GLY A 416 47.82 9.36 11.14
CA GLY A 416 48.46 8.71 12.29
C GLY A 416 48.05 7.27 12.61
N SER A 417 48.97 6.34 12.32
CA SER A 417 49.23 5.06 13.02
C SER A 417 48.20 3.91 12.98
N LEU A 418 48.68 2.82 12.39
CA LEU A 418 48.15 1.44 12.45
C LEU A 418 47.78 1.00 13.87
N ARG A 419 46.50 0.62 14.06
CA ARG A 419 46.07 -0.36 15.07
C ARG A 419 44.91 -1.19 14.51
N THR A 420 45.16 -2.49 14.39
CA THR A 420 44.20 -3.53 13.99
C THR A 420 43.11 -3.71 15.05
N PRO A 421 41.81 -3.65 14.73
CA PRO A 421 40.76 -4.02 15.69
C PRO A 421 40.43 -5.52 15.59
N THR A 422 40.62 -6.22 16.69
CA THR A 422 40.14 -7.57 17.00
C THR A 422 38.61 -7.68 16.86
N ARG A 423 38.13 -8.61 16.02
CA ARG A 423 36.70 -8.99 15.89
C ARG A 423 36.18 -9.60 17.21
N PRO A 424 35.01 -9.19 17.73
CA PRO A 424 34.30 -9.99 18.72
C PRO A 424 33.73 -11.26 18.05
N ALA A 425 33.87 -12.38 18.75
CA ALA A 425 33.44 -13.71 18.32
C ALA A 425 31.91 -13.77 18.18
N ARG A 426 31.46 -14.25 17.02
CA ARG A 426 30.05 -14.51 16.70
C ARG A 426 29.67 -15.90 17.22
N PRO A 427 28.53 -16.10 17.89
CA PRO A 427 28.11 -17.44 18.31
C PRO A 427 27.82 -18.30 17.08
N SER A 428 28.34 -19.52 17.12
CA SER A 428 28.18 -20.57 16.10
C SER A 428 26.70 -20.88 15.86
N ARG A 429 26.17 -20.46 14.71
CA ARG A 429 24.92 -20.99 14.15
C ARG A 429 25.27 -22.26 13.36
N ARG A 430 24.59 -23.36 13.70
CA ARG A 430 24.62 -24.62 12.94
C ARG A 430 24.39 -24.35 11.45
N PRO A 431 25.10 -25.04 10.54
CA PRO A 431 24.91 -24.84 9.11
C PRO A 431 23.48 -25.25 8.72
N ALA A 432 22.73 -24.31 8.17
CA ALA A 432 21.52 -24.59 7.41
C ALA A 432 21.93 -25.45 6.20
N ARG A 433 21.25 -26.59 6.02
CA ARG A 433 21.42 -27.43 4.83
C ARG A 433 21.11 -26.56 3.61
N ARG A 434 22.12 -26.36 2.75
CA ARG A 434 21.90 -25.90 1.38
C ARG A 434 20.90 -26.86 0.73
N ALA A 435 19.74 -26.37 0.32
CA ALA A 435 18.89 -27.11 -0.60
C ALA A 435 19.58 -27.09 -1.97
N ALA A 436 19.79 -28.27 -2.54
CA ALA A 436 20.28 -28.42 -3.91
C ALA A 436 19.16 -28.07 -4.91
N PRO A 437 19.49 -27.59 -6.13
CA PRO A 437 18.49 -27.25 -7.15
C PRO A 437 17.61 -28.46 -7.49
N SER A 438 16.29 -28.26 -7.55
CA SER A 438 15.31 -29.35 -7.61
C SER A 438 15.08 -29.87 -9.03
N PHE A 439 15.82 -30.91 -9.42
CA PHE A 439 15.34 -31.90 -10.38
C PHE A 439 14.85 -33.11 -9.59
N GLY A 440 13.53 -33.27 -9.47
CA GLY A 440 12.93 -34.39 -8.75
C GLY A 440 11.41 -34.45 -8.89
N PRO A 441 10.82 -35.65 -8.74
CA PRO A 441 9.40 -35.85 -8.94
C PRO A 441 8.55 -35.06 -7.93
N THR A 442 7.39 -34.60 -8.38
CA THR A 442 6.37 -33.93 -7.57
C THR A 442 5.28 -34.93 -7.20
N TYR A 443 5.15 -35.21 -5.91
CA TYR A 443 4.20 -36.15 -5.33
C TYR A 443 2.86 -35.47 -5.06
N VAL A 444 1.76 -36.00 -5.59
CA VAL A 444 0.42 -35.44 -5.38
C VAL A 444 -0.29 -36.24 -4.28
N TYR A 445 -0.60 -35.59 -3.16
CA TYR A 445 -1.34 -36.16 -2.04
C TYR A 445 -2.78 -35.68 -2.02
N GLN A 446 -3.74 -36.58 -1.86
CA GLN A 446 -5.15 -36.25 -1.71
C GLN A 446 -5.58 -36.37 -0.26
N CYS A 447 -6.21 -35.32 0.28
CA CYS A 447 -6.83 -35.37 1.60
C CYS A 447 -7.99 -36.37 1.60
N GLY A 448 -7.94 -37.35 2.50
CA GLY A 448 -9.01 -38.36 2.60
C GLY A 448 -10.33 -37.88 3.19
N ILE A 449 -10.40 -36.63 3.64
CA ILE A 449 -11.64 -36.04 4.16
C ILE A 449 -12.31 -35.15 3.12
N CYS A 450 -11.57 -34.22 2.51
CA CYS A 450 -12.15 -33.25 1.58
C CYS A 450 -11.84 -33.51 0.11
N GLY A 451 -11.01 -34.51 -0.22
CA GLY A 451 -10.61 -34.81 -1.60
C GLY A 451 -9.70 -33.76 -2.25
N LYS A 452 -9.29 -32.70 -1.53
CA LYS A 452 -8.35 -31.70 -2.05
C LYS A 452 -6.98 -32.36 -2.30
N LYS A 453 -6.37 -32.05 -3.45
CA LYS A 453 -5.04 -32.53 -3.83
C LYS A 453 -3.97 -31.49 -3.49
N PHE A 454 -2.80 -31.95 -3.09
CA PHE A 454 -1.64 -31.17 -2.63
C PHE A 454 -0.39 -31.69 -3.30
N ASN A 455 0.40 -30.83 -3.91
CA ASN A 455 1.67 -31.24 -4.52
C ASN A 455 2.79 -31.11 -3.47
N ARG A 456 3.74 -32.04 -3.48
CA ARG A 456 4.84 -32.11 -2.52
C ARG A 456 6.13 -32.49 -3.23
N LYS A 457 7.24 -31.85 -2.88
CA LYS A 457 8.59 -32.24 -3.33
C LYS A 457 9.18 -33.39 -2.50
N THR A 458 8.55 -33.73 -1.37
CA THR A 458 8.93 -34.84 -0.50
C THR A 458 7.78 -35.83 -0.39
N MET A 459 8.09 -37.12 -0.22
CA MET A 459 7.08 -38.14 0.11
C MET A 459 6.61 -37.99 1.58
N ASP A 460 6.01 -36.85 1.92
CA ASP A 460 5.38 -36.61 3.21
C ASP A 460 3.89 -36.32 3.03
N GLY A 461 3.06 -37.25 3.51
CA GLY A 461 1.60 -37.14 3.48
C GLY A 461 1.00 -36.21 4.54
N ARG A 462 1.80 -35.58 5.41
CA ARG A 462 1.29 -34.69 6.46
C ARG A 462 0.76 -33.38 5.88
N LEU A 463 -0.55 -33.16 5.93
CA LEU A 463 -1.19 -31.95 5.42
C LEU A 463 -1.25 -30.85 6.48
N ASN A 464 -1.01 -29.60 6.07
CA ASN A 464 -1.27 -28.42 6.90
C ASN A 464 -2.78 -28.26 7.14
N LYS A 465 -3.16 -27.41 8.11
CA LYS A 465 -4.56 -26.99 8.26
C LYS A 465 -5.03 -26.41 6.93
N HIS A 466 -6.13 -26.91 6.39
CA HIS A 466 -6.64 -26.50 5.08
C HIS A 466 -8.16 -26.50 5.07
N LYS A 467 -8.76 -25.77 4.13
CA LYS A 467 -10.20 -25.78 3.88
C LYS A 467 -10.56 -26.75 2.75
N ALA A 468 -11.72 -27.40 2.86
CA ALA A 468 -12.30 -28.24 1.82
C ALA A 468 -12.69 -27.39 0.58
N PRO A 469 -12.92 -27.99 -0.61
CA PRO A 469 -13.35 -27.26 -1.82
C PRO A 469 -14.60 -26.38 -1.63
N GLY A 470 -15.46 -26.68 -0.64
CA GLY A 470 -16.62 -25.87 -0.26
C GLY A 470 -16.37 -24.78 0.81
N GLY A 471 -15.12 -24.51 1.18
CA GLY A 471 -14.75 -23.41 2.09
C GLY A 471 -14.76 -23.72 3.60
N PHE A 472 -15.21 -24.91 4.02
CA PHE A 472 -15.18 -25.32 5.43
C PHE A 472 -13.79 -25.77 5.88
N GLN A 473 -13.42 -25.51 7.14
CA GLN A 473 -12.17 -26.04 7.72
C GLN A 473 -12.18 -27.57 7.70
N CYS A 474 -11.23 -28.15 6.96
CA CYS A 474 -11.08 -29.59 6.89
C CYS A 474 -10.27 -30.07 8.11
N SER A 475 -10.78 -31.08 8.81
CA SER A 475 -10.05 -31.73 9.90
C SER A 475 -8.90 -32.62 9.41
N GLY A 476 -8.77 -32.84 8.10
CA GLY A 476 -7.74 -33.69 7.51
C GLY A 476 -6.34 -33.15 7.76
N ARG A 477 -5.46 -33.99 8.31
CA ARG A 477 -4.04 -33.69 8.53
C ARG A 477 -3.10 -34.68 7.83
N THR A 478 -3.67 -35.63 7.11
CA THR A 478 -2.93 -36.66 6.38
C THR A 478 -3.59 -36.86 5.03
N GLY A 479 -2.80 -36.81 3.97
CA GLY A 479 -3.19 -37.14 2.61
C GLY A 479 -2.58 -38.47 2.20
N PHE A 480 -3.23 -39.16 1.28
CA PHE A 480 -2.69 -40.35 0.63
C PHE A 480 -2.11 -39.97 -0.73
N LEU A 481 -0.98 -40.57 -1.10
CA LEU A 481 -0.35 -40.34 -2.38
C LEU A 481 -1.27 -40.86 -3.49
N VAL A 482 -1.61 -40.00 -4.45
CA VAL A 482 -2.49 -40.32 -5.58
C VAL A 482 -1.82 -40.23 -6.93
N ASP A 483 -0.71 -39.49 -7.04
CA ASP A 483 0.01 -39.32 -8.30
C ASP A 483 1.48 -38.93 -8.04
N THR A 484 2.35 -39.14 -9.02
CA THR A 484 3.75 -38.71 -9.00
C THR A 484 4.10 -38.17 -10.38
N LYS A 485 4.28 -36.84 -10.47
CA LYS A 485 4.65 -36.14 -11.71
C LYS A 485 6.16 -36.09 -11.81
N TYR A 486 6.72 -36.53 -12.93
CA TYR A 486 8.17 -36.56 -13.19
C TYR A 486 8.64 -35.35 -13.97
#